data_AF-A0A1V4UJX9-F1
#
_entry.id   AF-A0A1V4UJX9-F1
#
_cell.length_a   1.000
_cell.length_b   1.000
_cell.length_c   1.000
_cell.angle_alpha   90.00
_cell.angle_beta   90.00
_cell.angle_gamma   90.00
#
_symmetry.space_group_name_H-M   'P 1'
#
loop_
_entity.id
_entity.type
_entity.pdbx_description
1 polymer ?
#
loop_
_entity_poly.entity_id
_entity_poly.type
_entity_poly.pdbx_seq_one_letter_code
_entity_poly.pdbx_strand_id
1 'polypeptide(L)'
;MQGTGSEPYDVVIKLKPLSDAEWDKAASTMASKAVFAARLLGGEMPQNIEEAFSESGLSLFPSKGRDLKTDCSCPDWSNPCKHIAAVYYLLAEQFDCDPFLIFKLRGRSKEQIMEAMRKMRSAEAVEEADGISRSSQDAREQFKPLEECLDCYWRGGGELDLLEINPRAPDVKGAVLERLGPSPFYIAGVNLAALLSKAYEKAGKAALQRATGETESKEMQ
;
A
#
# COMPACT_ATOMS: atom_id res chain seq x y z
N MET A 1 -18.47 20.09 -28.65
CA MET A 1 -17.88 21.35 -29.14
C MET A 1 -17.34 21.08 -30.54
N GLN A 2 -17.96 21.60 -31.59
CA GLN A 2 -17.49 21.37 -32.97
C GLN A 2 -16.73 22.62 -33.45
N GLY A 3 -15.51 22.41 -33.95
CA GLY A 3 -14.72 23.45 -34.60
C GLY A 3 -15.36 23.89 -35.91
N THR A 4 -15.15 25.14 -36.31
CA THR A 4 -15.65 25.68 -37.59
C THR A 4 -14.74 25.35 -38.78
N GLY A 5 -13.60 24.71 -38.55
CA GLY A 5 -12.67 24.26 -39.58
C GLY A 5 -13.14 22.98 -40.27
N SER A 6 -12.70 22.78 -41.52
CA SER A 6 -12.93 21.55 -42.30
C SER A 6 -12.15 20.34 -41.77
N GLU A 7 -11.09 20.58 -40.99
CA GLU A 7 -10.25 19.56 -40.37
C GLU A 7 -10.27 19.69 -38.83
N PRO A 8 -10.11 18.58 -38.09
CA PRO A 8 -9.98 18.61 -36.63
C PRO A 8 -8.79 19.47 -36.17
N TYR A 9 -8.94 20.20 -35.07
CA TYR A 9 -7.83 20.92 -34.45
C TYR A 9 -6.98 20.01 -33.58
N ASP A 10 -5.67 20.19 -33.63
CA ASP A 10 -4.71 19.53 -32.76
C ASP A 10 -4.66 20.26 -31.43
N VAL A 11 -4.72 19.52 -30.33
CA VAL A 11 -4.58 20.04 -28.97
C VAL A 11 -3.47 19.26 -28.27
N VAL A 12 -2.51 19.98 -27.72
CA VAL A 12 -1.36 19.42 -27.03
C VAL A 12 -1.34 19.93 -25.59
N ILE A 13 -1.34 19.01 -24.63
CA ILE A 13 -1.19 19.31 -23.21
C ILE A 13 0.10 18.65 -22.72
N LYS A 14 1.01 19.46 -22.17
CA LYS A 14 2.32 19.02 -21.67
C LYS A 14 2.43 19.37 -20.19
N LEU A 15 2.65 18.36 -19.37
CA LEU A 15 2.98 18.51 -17.96
C LEU A 15 4.48 18.26 -17.78
N LYS A 16 5.14 19.08 -16.97
CA LYS A 16 6.57 18.87 -16.67
C LYS A 16 6.75 17.55 -15.88
N PRO A 17 7.51 16.57 -16.40
CA PRO A 17 7.79 15.35 -15.66
C PRO A 17 8.69 15.63 -14.46
N LEU A 18 8.58 14.78 -13.44
CA LEU A 18 9.54 14.76 -12.34
C LEU A 18 10.73 13.89 -12.76
N SER A 19 11.93 14.29 -12.33
CA SER A 19 13.14 13.48 -12.49
C SER A 19 13.10 12.24 -11.62
N ASP A 20 13.94 11.24 -11.94
CA ASP A 20 14.01 10.00 -11.16
C ASP A 20 14.36 10.26 -9.69
N ALA A 21 15.28 11.18 -9.42
CA ALA A 21 15.65 11.56 -8.06
C ALA A 21 14.50 12.25 -7.28
N GLU A 22 13.63 12.99 -7.97
CA GLU A 22 12.42 13.57 -7.36
C GLU A 22 11.38 12.48 -7.06
N TRP A 23 11.23 11.53 -7.97
CA TRP A 23 10.35 10.37 -7.76
C TRP A 23 10.81 9.48 -6.61
N ASP A 24 12.12 9.23 -6.49
CA ASP A 24 12.67 8.42 -5.40
C ASP A 24 12.44 9.09 -4.03
N LYS A 25 12.57 10.42 -3.96
CA LYS A 25 12.24 11.20 -2.75
C LYS A 25 10.76 11.08 -2.39
N ALA A 26 9.87 11.31 -3.36
CA ALA A 26 8.43 11.18 -3.12
C ALA A 26 8.04 9.76 -2.71
N ALA A 27 8.61 8.73 -3.36
CA ALA A 27 8.38 7.33 -3.02
C ALA A 27 8.84 7.00 -1.61
N SER A 28 9.98 7.53 -1.17
CA SER A 28 10.48 7.38 0.21
C SER A 28 9.53 8.01 1.22
N THR A 29 9.04 9.23 0.97
CA THR A 29 8.07 9.90 1.85
C THR A 29 6.71 9.18 1.89
N MET A 30 6.26 8.63 0.75
CA MET A 30 5.04 7.82 0.71
C MET A 30 5.22 6.48 1.45
N ALA A 31 6.38 5.85 1.35
CA ALA A 31 6.69 4.58 2.00
C ALA A 31 6.80 4.71 3.53
N SER A 32 7.37 5.80 4.03
CA SER A 32 7.57 6.04 5.48
C SER A 32 6.25 6.27 6.24
N LYS A 33 5.18 6.64 5.53
CA LYS A 33 3.85 6.87 6.11
C LYS A 33 2.94 5.69 5.86
N ALA A 34 2.63 4.95 6.93
CA ALA A 34 1.80 3.75 6.88
C ALA A 34 0.46 3.93 6.14
N VAL A 35 -0.19 5.10 6.28
CA VAL A 35 -1.48 5.40 5.61
C VAL A 35 -1.32 5.50 4.09
N PHE A 36 -0.28 6.19 3.61
CA PHE A 36 -0.02 6.31 2.17
C PHE A 36 0.42 4.97 1.59
N ALA A 37 1.36 4.30 2.26
CA ALA A 37 1.84 2.99 1.84
C ALA A 37 0.69 1.97 1.76
N ALA A 38 -0.17 1.87 2.77
CA ALA A 38 -1.28 0.91 2.78
C ALA A 38 -2.28 1.16 1.64
N ARG A 39 -2.71 2.41 1.45
CA ARG A 39 -3.68 2.77 0.40
C ARG A 39 -3.10 2.57 -1.00
N LEU A 40 -1.89 3.08 -1.25
CA LEU A 40 -1.24 2.94 -2.55
C LEU A 40 -1.00 1.46 -2.86
N LEU A 41 -0.48 0.67 -1.90
CA LEU A 41 -0.28 -0.78 -2.05
C LEU A 41 -1.58 -1.54 -2.31
N GLY A 42 -2.69 -1.08 -1.72
CA GLY A 42 -4.06 -1.53 -2.01
C GLY A 42 -4.60 -1.06 -3.36
N GLY A 43 -3.85 -0.25 -4.09
CA GLY A 43 -4.22 0.26 -5.41
C GLY A 43 -5.14 1.48 -5.37
N GLU A 44 -5.31 2.12 -4.21
CA GLU A 44 -6.15 3.29 -3.98
C GLU A 44 -5.30 4.57 -3.94
N MET A 45 -5.79 5.66 -4.55
CA MET A 45 -5.14 6.97 -4.48
C MET A 45 -5.54 7.70 -3.19
N PRO A 46 -4.60 8.04 -2.30
CA PRO A 46 -4.92 8.83 -1.10
C PRO A 46 -5.40 10.25 -1.46
N GLN A 47 -6.48 10.73 -0.84
CA GLN A 47 -6.99 12.08 -1.10
C GLN A 47 -6.00 13.19 -0.73
N ASN A 48 -5.16 12.94 0.27
CA ASN A 48 -4.12 13.85 0.74
C ASN A 48 -2.73 13.52 0.18
N ILE A 49 -2.65 12.84 -0.98
CA ILE A 49 -1.38 12.43 -1.58
C ILE A 49 -0.41 13.59 -1.81
N GLU A 50 -0.92 14.79 -2.05
CA GLU A 50 -0.10 15.97 -2.28
C GLU A 50 0.74 16.36 -1.05
N GLU A 51 0.29 16.00 0.16
CA GLU A 51 1.07 16.20 1.38
C GLU A 51 2.42 15.46 1.29
N ALA A 52 2.43 14.23 0.77
CA ALA A 52 3.66 13.45 0.60
C ALA A 52 4.64 14.12 -0.37
N PHE A 53 4.14 14.73 -1.45
CA PHE A 53 4.99 15.47 -2.40
C PHE A 53 5.49 16.78 -1.78
N SER A 54 4.62 17.51 -1.09
CA SER A 54 4.94 18.80 -0.49
C SER A 54 6.03 18.70 0.58
N GLU A 55 6.04 17.62 1.38
CA GLU A 55 7.08 17.35 2.37
C GLU A 55 8.45 17.11 1.74
N SER A 56 8.49 16.56 0.53
CA SER A 56 9.72 16.42 -0.26
C SER A 56 10.10 17.70 -1.02
N GLY A 57 9.34 18.80 -0.86
CA GLY A 57 9.52 20.05 -1.62
C GLY A 57 9.06 19.94 -3.08
N LEU A 58 8.24 18.95 -3.40
CA LEU A 58 7.71 18.66 -4.73
C LEU A 58 6.21 18.98 -4.79
N SER A 59 5.64 18.92 -5.99
CA SER A 59 4.21 19.06 -6.19
C SER A 59 3.76 18.15 -7.32
N LEU A 60 2.80 17.27 -7.04
CA LEU A 60 2.26 16.34 -8.03
C LEU A 60 1.36 17.07 -9.01
N PHE A 61 0.60 18.05 -8.53
CA PHE A 61 -0.26 18.88 -9.36
C PHE A 61 0.49 20.12 -9.88
N PRO A 62 0.07 20.72 -11.01
CA PRO A 62 0.65 21.98 -11.45
C PRO A 62 0.37 23.07 -10.40
N SER A 63 1.41 23.62 -9.79
CA SER A 63 1.27 24.71 -8.82
C SER A 63 1.44 26.09 -9.46
N LYS A 64 2.16 26.15 -10.60
CA LYS A 64 2.41 27.39 -11.35
C LYS A 64 1.95 27.20 -12.79
N GLY A 65 1.49 28.28 -13.43
CA GLY A 65 1.04 28.25 -14.83
C GLY A 65 2.10 27.82 -15.86
N ARG A 66 3.37 27.74 -15.46
CA ARG A 66 4.49 27.23 -16.27
C ARG A 66 4.67 25.72 -16.22
N ASP A 67 4.05 25.04 -15.27
CA ASP A 67 4.19 23.60 -15.06
C ASP A 67 3.30 22.81 -16.03
N LEU A 68 2.20 23.42 -16.48
CA LEU A 68 1.27 22.91 -17.48
C LEU A 68 1.30 23.82 -18.71
N LYS A 69 1.72 23.28 -19.85
CA LYS A 69 1.72 23.99 -21.14
C LYS A 69 0.65 23.42 -22.04
N THR A 70 -0.11 24.29 -22.67
CA THR A 70 -1.16 23.94 -23.61
C THR A 70 -0.97 24.67 -24.93
N ASP A 71 -1.25 23.97 -26.01
CA ASP A 71 -1.16 24.49 -27.36
C ASP A 71 -2.33 23.94 -28.19
N CYS A 72 -2.89 24.75 -29.08
CA CYS A 72 -3.97 24.33 -29.97
C CYS A 72 -3.81 24.98 -31.34
N SER A 73 -4.02 24.20 -32.41
CA SER A 73 -3.91 24.70 -33.79
C SER A 73 -5.08 25.59 -34.24
N CYS A 74 -5.99 25.96 -33.34
CA CYS A 74 -7.14 26.79 -33.66
C CYS A 74 -6.78 28.28 -33.80
N PRO A 75 -7.55 29.08 -34.57
CA PRO A 75 -7.28 30.50 -34.77
C PRO A 75 -7.62 31.38 -33.55
N ASP A 76 -7.97 30.79 -32.41
CA ASP A 76 -8.27 31.50 -31.16
C ASP A 76 -7.00 31.63 -30.32
N TRP A 77 -6.63 32.87 -30.02
CA TRP A 77 -5.43 33.25 -29.26
C TRP A 77 -5.61 33.10 -27.74
N SER A 78 -6.83 32.80 -27.28
CA SER A 78 -7.14 32.59 -25.87
C SER A 78 -6.50 31.30 -25.35
N ASN A 79 -5.95 31.33 -24.14
CA ASN A 79 -5.47 30.13 -23.46
C ASN A 79 -6.01 30.06 -22.02
N PRO A 80 -6.88 29.08 -21.69
CA PRO A 80 -7.38 28.02 -22.56
C PRO A 80 -8.47 28.50 -23.55
N CYS A 81 -8.38 28.08 -24.82
CA CYS A 81 -9.47 28.23 -25.79
C CYS A 81 -10.56 27.18 -25.55
N LYS A 82 -11.70 27.28 -26.25
CA LYS A 82 -12.82 26.32 -26.12
C LYS A 82 -12.42 24.86 -26.39
N HIS A 83 -11.42 24.62 -27.23
CA HIS A 83 -10.93 23.27 -27.55
C HIS A 83 -10.05 22.72 -26.43
N ILE A 84 -9.13 23.53 -25.89
CA ILE A 84 -8.30 23.16 -24.73
C ILE A 84 -9.21 22.88 -23.53
N ALA A 85 -10.21 23.72 -23.29
CA ALA A 85 -11.20 23.50 -22.24
C ALA A 85 -11.95 22.17 -22.43
N ALA A 86 -12.36 21.83 -23.66
CA ALA A 86 -12.99 20.54 -23.94
C ALA A 86 -12.07 19.35 -23.63
N VAL A 87 -10.79 19.44 -23.98
CA VAL A 87 -9.81 18.39 -23.65
C VAL A 87 -9.56 18.32 -22.14
N TYR A 88 -9.57 19.44 -21.40
CA TYR A 88 -9.51 19.41 -19.94
C TYR A 88 -10.70 18.67 -19.32
N TYR A 89 -11.92 18.85 -19.84
CA TYR A 89 -13.07 18.08 -19.36
C TYR A 89 -12.90 16.58 -19.59
N LEU A 90 -12.42 16.18 -20.77
CA LEU A 90 -12.13 14.77 -21.05
C LEU A 90 -11.03 14.23 -20.13
N LEU A 91 -9.97 15.02 -19.90
CA LEU A 91 -8.88 14.63 -19.02
C LEU A 91 -9.36 14.47 -17.57
N ALA A 92 -10.24 15.35 -17.10
CA ALA A 92 -10.85 15.24 -15.77
C ALA A 92 -11.69 13.96 -15.64
N GLU A 93 -12.52 13.64 -16.63
CA GLU A 93 -13.29 12.40 -16.66
C GLU A 93 -12.40 11.15 -16.65
N GLN A 94 -11.25 11.20 -17.33
CA GLN A 94 -10.26 10.12 -17.26
C GLN A 94 -9.60 10.02 -15.88
N PHE A 95 -9.36 11.13 -15.17
CA PHE A 95 -8.84 11.09 -13.80
C PHE A 95 -9.85 10.55 -12.79
N ASP A 96 -11.14 10.83 -12.99
CA ASP A 96 -12.21 10.25 -12.18
C ASP A 96 -12.25 8.72 -12.33
N CYS A 97 -11.92 8.21 -13.53
CA CYS A 97 -11.80 6.77 -13.79
C CYS A 97 -10.50 6.16 -13.25
N ASP A 98 -9.35 6.78 -13.52
CA ASP A 98 -8.02 6.33 -13.07
C ASP A 98 -7.18 7.51 -12.55
N PRO A 99 -7.15 7.72 -11.21
CA PRO A 99 -6.37 8.81 -10.63
C PRO A 99 -4.85 8.62 -10.81
N PHE A 100 -4.36 7.41 -11.07
CA PHE A 100 -2.92 7.16 -11.25
C PHE A 100 -2.39 7.63 -12.60
N LEU A 101 -3.26 8.06 -13.53
CA LEU A 101 -2.84 8.72 -14.76
C LEU A 101 -1.95 9.94 -14.51
N ILE A 102 -2.11 10.62 -13.36
CA ILE A 102 -1.29 11.77 -13.03
C ILE A 102 0.18 11.39 -12.84
N PHE A 103 0.46 10.19 -12.29
CA PHE A 103 1.82 9.68 -12.18
C PHE A 103 2.42 9.43 -13.55
N LYS A 104 1.64 8.82 -14.46
CA LYS A 104 2.08 8.55 -15.83
C LYS A 104 2.40 9.85 -16.58
N LEU A 105 1.55 10.88 -16.43
CA LEU A 105 1.80 12.21 -16.98
C LEU A 105 3.03 12.90 -16.36
N ARG A 106 3.38 12.55 -15.13
CA ARG A 106 4.59 13.00 -14.42
C ARG A 106 5.81 12.11 -14.66
N GLY A 107 5.71 11.11 -15.52
CA GLY A 107 6.83 10.30 -16.00
C GLY A 107 7.04 8.95 -15.31
N ARG A 108 6.12 8.50 -14.44
CA ARG A 108 6.22 7.17 -13.79
C ARG A 108 4.88 6.43 -13.76
N SER A 109 4.94 5.11 -13.94
CA SER A 109 3.74 4.28 -13.80
C SER A 109 3.42 4.00 -12.34
N LYS A 110 2.15 3.63 -12.06
CA LYS A 110 1.71 3.13 -10.76
C LYS A 110 2.60 1.97 -10.30
N GLU A 111 2.84 1.02 -11.17
CA GLU A 111 3.63 -0.19 -10.90
C GLU A 111 5.06 0.15 -10.51
N GLN A 112 5.68 1.12 -11.19
CA GLN A 112 7.05 1.57 -10.88
C GLN A 112 7.15 2.18 -9.49
N ILE A 113 6.19 3.03 -9.10
CA ILE A 113 6.17 3.67 -7.78
C ILE A 113 5.89 2.64 -6.69
N MET A 114 4.96 1.73 -6.94
CA MET A 114 4.61 0.64 -6.04
C MET A 114 5.77 -0.29 -5.78
N GLU A 115 6.50 -0.64 -6.83
CA GLU A 115 7.70 -1.46 -6.73
C GLU A 115 8.82 -0.74 -5.96
N ALA A 116 9.02 0.56 -6.19
CA ALA A 116 9.96 1.36 -5.43
C ALA A 116 9.62 1.37 -3.93
N MET A 117 8.35 1.58 -3.57
CA MET A 117 7.90 1.56 -2.18
C MET A 117 8.05 0.18 -1.53
N ARG A 118 7.76 -0.91 -2.25
CA ARG A 118 7.98 -2.27 -1.74
C ARG A 118 9.45 -2.52 -1.43
N LYS A 119 10.35 -2.12 -2.34
CA LYS A 119 11.80 -2.26 -2.15
C LYS A 119 12.29 -1.50 -0.92
N MET A 120 11.84 -0.26 -0.74
CA MET A 120 12.20 0.55 0.42
C MET A 120 11.74 -0.08 1.74
N ARG A 121 10.49 -0.56 1.80
CA ARG A 121 10.00 -1.26 3.00
C ARG A 121 10.68 -2.60 3.24
N SER A 122 11.06 -3.33 2.20
CA SER A 122 11.86 -4.54 2.36
C SER A 122 13.26 -4.23 2.85
N ALA A 123 13.87 -3.11 2.43
CA ALA A 123 15.17 -2.67 2.91
C ALA A 123 15.10 -2.18 4.38
N GLU A 124 14.07 -1.43 4.76
CA GLU A 124 13.83 -1.05 6.15
C GLU A 124 13.53 -2.26 7.05
N ALA A 125 12.77 -3.24 6.55
CA ALA A 125 12.55 -4.50 7.25
C ALA A 125 13.85 -5.32 7.38
N VAL A 126 14.82 -5.16 6.46
CA VAL A 126 16.14 -5.78 6.56
C VAL A 126 17.02 -5.05 7.57
N GLU A 127 16.92 -3.72 7.70
CA GLU A 127 17.63 -2.93 8.72
C GLU A 127 17.05 -3.14 10.14
N GLU A 128 15.72 -3.21 10.29
CA GLU A 128 15.09 -3.63 11.57
C GLU A 128 15.34 -5.11 11.89
N ALA A 129 15.55 -5.94 10.86
CA ALA A 129 15.95 -7.34 11.01
C ALA A 129 17.47 -7.53 11.05
N ASP A 130 18.32 -6.50 11.02
CA ASP A 130 19.78 -6.67 11.11
C ASP A 130 20.23 -7.02 12.56
N GLY A 131 19.27 -7.14 13.48
CA GLY A 131 19.44 -7.86 14.74
C GLY A 131 19.10 -9.36 14.69
N ILE A 132 18.39 -9.86 13.67
CA ILE A 132 17.79 -11.23 13.64
C ILE A 132 17.89 -11.95 12.27
N SER A 133 18.43 -11.39 11.19
CA SER A 133 18.42 -12.06 9.86
C SER A 133 19.74 -11.99 9.12
N ARG A 134 20.71 -12.77 9.59
CA ARG A 134 21.88 -13.19 8.79
C ARG A 134 21.76 -14.57 8.16
N SER A 135 20.60 -15.23 8.17
CA SER A 135 20.46 -16.61 7.66
C SER A 135 19.64 -16.79 6.37
N SER A 136 19.02 -15.74 5.81
CA SER A 136 18.00 -15.93 4.77
C SER A 136 18.48 -15.82 3.32
N GLN A 137 19.77 -15.55 3.06
CA GLN A 137 20.27 -15.31 1.69
C GLN A 137 20.95 -16.51 1.00
N ASP A 138 21.16 -17.64 1.70
CA ASP A 138 21.73 -18.87 1.09
C ASP A 138 20.70 -19.96 0.73
N ALA A 139 19.41 -19.80 1.07
CA ALA A 139 18.41 -20.88 0.96
C ALA A 139 17.59 -20.87 -0.35
N ARG A 140 18.16 -20.45 -1.47
CA ARG A 140 17.48 -20.53 -2.80
C ARG A 140 17.89 -21.72 -3.65
N GLU A 141 18.76 -22.60 -3.16
CA GLU A 141 19.16 -23.80 -3.89
C GLU A 141 18.79 -25.05 -3.08
N GLN A 142 18.05 -25.97 -3.74
CA GLN A 142 17.66 -27.32 -3.31
C GLN A 142 16.31 -27.49 -2.59
N PHE A 143 15.21 -27.06 -3.21
CA PHE A 143 13.91 -27.70 -2.96
C PHE A 143 13.71 -28.84 -3.97
N LYS A 144 13.38 -30.04 -3.48
CA LYS A 144 12.97 -31.16 -4.34
C LYS A 144 11.60 -30.86 -4.97
N PRO A 145 11.32 -31.34 -6.21
CA PRO A 145 9.98 -31.24 -6.81
C PRO A 145 8.90 -31.85 -5.90
N LEU A 146 7.71 -31.26 -5.89
CA LEU A 146 6.61 -31.67 -5.00
C LEU A 146 6.20 -33.13 -5.25
N GLU A 147 6.27 -33.57 -6.50
CA GLU A 147 5.94 -34.93 -6.95
C GLU A 147 6.83 -35.99 -6.27
N GLU A 148 8.06 -35.63 -5.89
CA GLU A 148 9.00 -36.51 -5.19
C GLU A 148 8.82 -36.50 -3.67
N CYS A 149 7.94 -35.63 -3.15
CA CYS A 149 7.71 -35.44 -1.71
C CYS A 149 6.32 -35.91 -1.25
N LEU A 150 5.52 -36.56 -2.10
CA LEU A 150 4.15 -36.98 -1.77
C LEU A 150 4.09 -37.94 -0.56
N ASP A 151 5.09 -38.82 -0.40
CA ASP A 151 5.15 -39.81 0.69
C ASP A 151 5.41 -39.19 2.08
N CYS A 152 5.97 -37.98 2.10
CA CYS A 152 6.28 -37.23 3.32
C CYS A 152 5.55 -35.88 3.41
N TYR A 153 4.65 -35.57 2.48
CA TYR A 153 3.95 -34.27 2.38
C TYR A 153 3.24 -33.84 3.67
N TRP A 154 2.62 -34.79 4.37
CA TRP A 154 1.88 -34.52 5.61
C TRP A 154 2.76 -34.53 6.88
N ARG A 155 4.06 -34.79 6.75
CA ARG A 155 5.00 -34.75 7.87
C ARG A 155 5.73 -33.42 7.89
N GLY A 156 5.87 -32.86 9.09
CA GLY A 156 6.77 -31.74 9.30
C GLY A 156 8.20 -32.14 8.98
N GLY A 157 8.88 -31.36 8.11
CA GLY A 157 10.31 -31.51 7.89
C GLY A 157 11.11 -31.10 9.12
N GLY A 158 12.34 -31.59 9.26
CA GLY A 158 13.24 -31.23 10.37
C GLY A 158 13.62 -29.75 10.38
N GLU A 159 13.36 -29.04 9.28
CA GLU A 159 13.46 -27.59 9.18
C GLU A 159 12.46 -26.87 10.10
N LEU A 160 11.33 -27.51 10.43
CA LEU A 160 10.38 -26.95 11.40
C LEU A 160 10.93 -26.96 12.82
N ASP A 161 11.88 -27.85 13.13
CA ASP A 161 12.54 -27.88 14.44
C ASP A 161 13.51 -26.69 14.63
N LEU A 162 13.90 -26.04 13.53
CA LEU A 162 14.74 -24.83 13.53
C LEU A 162 13.90 -23.54 13.64
N LEU A 163 12.57 -23.63 13.54
CA LEU A 163 11.70 -22.47 13.64
C LEU A 163 11.50 -22.06 15.09
N GLU A 164 12.14 -20.96 15.49
CA GLU A 164 11.82 -20.29 16.74
C GLU A 164 10.53 -19.47 16.59
N ILE A 165 9.42 -20.01 17.11
CA ILE A 165 8.16 -19.28 17.18
C ILE A 165 8.16 -18.44 18.45
N ASN A 166 8.23 -17.10 18.29
CA ASN A 166 8.14 -16.16 19.39
C ASN A 166 6.80 -15.40 19.35
N PRO A 167 5.71 -15.96 19.89
CA PRO A 167 4.43 -15.30 19.91
C PRO A 167 4.47 -14.09 20.84
N ARG A 168 4.24 -12.90 20.30
CA ARG A 168 4.12 -11.66 21.05
C ARG A 168 2.65 -11.29 21.25
N ALA A 169 2.32 -10.72 22.40
CA ALA A 169 1.01 -10.13 22.62
C ALA A 169 0.77 -8.97 21.63
N PRO A 170 -0.44 -8.84 21.06
CA PRO A 170 -0.77 -7.72 20.20
C PRO A 170 -0.77 -6.41 21.00
N ASP A 171 -0.25 -5.33 20.40
CA ASP A 171 -0.18 -4.02 21.05
C ASP A 171 -1.57 -3.42 21.32
N VAL A 172 -2.55 -3.74 20.47
CA VAL A 172 -3.94 -3.29 20.60
C VAL A 172 -4.82 -4.49 20.96
N LYS A 173 -5.42 -4.43 22.15
CA LYS A 173 -6.39 -5.44 22.60
C LYS A 173 -7.63 -5.42 21.70
N GLY A 174 -8.06 -6.60 21.25
CA GLY A 174 -9.33 -6.73 20.52
C GLY A 174 -9.35 -6.09 19.13
N ALA A 175 -8.19 -5.74 18.55
CA ALA A 175 -8.11 -5.03 17.26
C ALA A 175 -8.94 -5.68 16.14
N VAL A 176 -9.01 -7.01 16.12
CA VAL A 176 -9.84 -7.76 15.15
C VAL A 176 -11.34 -7.49 15.37
N LEU A 177 -11.79 -7.49 16.63
CA LEU A 177 -13.20 -7.26 16.97
C LEU A 177 -13.59 -5.80 16.76
N GLU A 178 -12.73 -4.85 17.13
CA GLU A 178 -12.91 -3.42 16.87
C GLU A 178 -13.06 -3.13 15.37
N ARG A 179 -12.21 -3.75 14.54
CA ARG A 179 -12.27 -3.59 13.08
C ARG A 179 -13.53 -4.20 12.46
N LEU A 180 -14.06 -5.26 13.05
CA LEU A 180 -15.30 -5.91 12.58
C LEU A 180 -16.56 -5.20 13.09
N GLY A 181 -16.45 -4.40 14.15
CA GLY A 181 -17.57 -3.68 14.74
C GLY A 181 -18.56 -4.57 15.50
N PRO A 182 -19.74 -4.04 15.87
CA PRO A 182 -20.75 -4.79 16.60
C PRO A 182 -21.26 -5.97 15.78
N SER A 183 -21.40 -7.13 16.44
CA SER A 183 -21.97 -8.32 15.81
C SER A 183 -23.48 -8.12 15.56
N PRO A 184 -24.06 -8.68 14.48
CA PRO A 184 -25.52 -8.71 14.31
C PRO A 184 -26.23 -9.60 15.34
N PHE A 185 -25.49 -10.37 16.15
CA PHE A 185 -26.05 -11.32 17.11
C PHE A 185 -25.91 -10.86 18.56
N TYR A 186 -26.94 -11.18 19.36
CA TYR A 186 -27.01 -10.89 20.79
C TYR A 186 -27.30 -12.18 21.57
N ILE A 187 -26.61 -12.36 22.69
CA ILE A 187 -26.79 -13.49 23.60
C ILE A 187 -27.15 -12.93 24.97
N ALA A 188 -28.31 -13.31 25.51
CA ALA A 188 -28.83 -12.82 26.78
C ALA A 188 -28.81 -11.27 26.90
N GLY A 189 -29.09 -10.57 25.80
CA GLY A 189 -29.11 -9.10 25.74
C GLY A 189 -27.75 -8.43 25.55
N VAL A 190 -26.64 -9.17 25.47
CA VAL A 190 -25.29 -8.64 25.25
C VAL A 190 -24.82 -8.92 23.82
N ASN A 191 -24.17 -7.95 23.17
CA ASN A 191 -23.62 -8.12 21.82
C ASN A 191 -22.51 -9.20 21.83
N LEU A 192 -22.55 -10.10 20.85
CA LEU A 192 -21.59 -11.21 20.75
C LEU A 192 -20.12 -10.73 20.68
N ALA A 193 -19.83 -9.63 19.99
CA ALA A 193 -18.47 -9.09 19.88
C ALA A 193 -17.91 -8.71 21.27
N ALA A 194 -18.76 -8.13 22.13
CA ALA A 194 -18.37 -7.78 23.50
C ALA A 194 -18.11 -9.02 24.38
N LEU A 195 -18.85 -10.11 24.17
CA LEU A 195 -18.60 -11.39 24.85
C LEU A 195 -17.28 -12.03 24.39
N LEU A 196 -17.05 -12.07 23.07
CA LEU A 196 -15.84 -12.62 22.48
C LEU A 196 -14.58 -11.87 22.90
N SER A 197 -14.66 -10.55 23.09
CA SER A 197 -13.51 -9.75 23.54
C SER A 197 -12.93 -10.28 24.86
N LYS A 198 -13.79 -10.63 25.82
CA LYS A 198 -13.34 -11.18 27.10
C LYS A 198 -12.75 -12.59 26.94
N ALA A 199 -13.37 -13.41 26.09
CA ALA A 199 -12.90 -14.76 25.82
C ALA A 199 -11.51 -14.75 25.15
N TYR A 200 -11.30 -13.87 24.16
CA TYR A 200 -10.03 -13.71 23.45
C TYR A 200 -8.93 -13.14 24.34
N GLU A 201 -9.23 -12.22 25.26
CA GLU A 201 -8.21 -11.76 26.21
C GLU A 201 -7.71 -12.92 27.09
N LYS A 202 -8.62 -13.76 27.59
CA LYS A 202 -8.26 -14.92 28.42
C LYS A 202 -7.50 -15.98 27.61
N ALA A 203 -7.97 -16.27 26.40
CA ALA A 203 -7.32 -17.24 25.50
C ALA A 203 -5.92 -16.76 25.08
N GLY A 204 -5.75 -15.47 24.77
CA GLY A 204 -4.46 -14.89 24.41
C GLY A 204 -3.43 -14.97 25.53
N LYS A 205 -3.83 -14.68 26.78
CA LYS A 205 -2.95 -14.85 27.95
C LYS A 205 -2.53 -16.31 28.15
N ALA A 206 -3.48 -17.24 28.08
CA ALA A 206 -3.19 -18.67 28.24
C ALA A 206 -2.31 -19.23 27.11
N ALA A 207 -2.51 -18.76 25.87
CA ALA A 207 -1.67 -19.13 24.73
C ALA A 207 -0.23 -18.62 24.90
N LEU A 208 -0.06 -17.39 25.38
CA LEU A 208 1.26 -16.80 25.64
C LEU A 208 2.00 -17.58 26.74
N GLN A 209 1.33 -17.88 27.87
CA GLN A 209 1.90 -18.69 28.95
C GLN A 209 2.37 -20.08 28.48
N ARG A 210 1.57 -20.75 27.64
CA ARG A 210 1.95 -22.05 27.07
C ARG A 210 3.14 -21.94 26.12
N ALA A 211 3.22 -20.85 25.35
CA ALA A 211 4.32 -20.64 24.44
C ALA A 211 5.64 -20.28 25.14
N THR A 212 5.59 -19.63 26.31
CA THR A 212 6.78 -19.28 27.10
C THR A 212 7.22 -20.39 28.06
N GLY A 213 6.51 -21.53 28.12
CA GLY A 213 6.82 -22.64 29.02
C GLY A 213 6.46 -22.41 30.48
N GLU A 214 5.77 -21.31 30.80
CA GLU A 214 5.25 -21.02 32.14
C GLU A 214 3.96 -21.81 32.38
N THR A 215 4.14 -23.10 32.64
CA THR A 215 3.03 -23.96 33.06
C THR A 215 2.76 -23.67 34.53
N GLU A 216 1.61 -23.07 34.86
CA GLU A 216 1.14 -22.98 36.24
C GLU A 216 1.09 -24.39 36.85
N SER A 217 2.03 -24.68 37.72
CA SER A 217 1.97 -25.76 38.70
C SER A 217 0.76 -25.51 39.61
N LYS A 218 -0.42 -25.95 39.18
CA LYS A 218 -1.59 -26.00 40.07
C LYS A 218 -1.56 -27.34 40.77
N GLU A 219 -0.89 -27.33 41.93
CA GLU A 219 -0.95 -28.39 42.92
C GLU A 219 -2.39 -28.71 43.29
N MET A 220 -2.59 -30.02 43.37
CA MET A 220 -3.61 -30.76 44.06
C MET A 220 -3.96 -30.16 45.44
N GLN A 221 -5.23 -29.77 45.62
CA GLN A 221 -6.01 -29.96 46.85
C GLN A 221 -7.50 -29.79 46.57
#